data_AF-A0A942AI41-F1
#
_entry.id   AF-A0A942AI41-F1
#
_cell.length_a   1.000
_cell.length_b   1.000
_cell.length_c   1.000
_cell.angle_alpha   90.00
_cell.angle_beta   90.00
_cell.angle_gamma   90.00
#
_symmetry.space_group_name_H-M   'P 1'
#
loop_
_entity.id
_entity.type
_entity.pdbx_description
1 polymer ?
#
loop_
_entity_poly.entity_id
_entity_poly.type
_entity_poly.pdbx_seq_one_letter_code
_entity_poly.pdbx_strand_id
1 'polypeptide(L)'
;NGDTVRLDTGQVLEYLPWKVDVDISGKPFEKVAGARIKKYAIDKTATKDGKLMDNDIVLFRYADVLLMKSEALVRNGGNGDAELNQVRSRVGMPDRQATLDNILAERQLEFAWEGWRRQDLVRFGLFTRTYSSRPQLPGESSGYTTVFPIPENILSLNRNLTQNPGY
;
A
#
# COMPACT_ATOMS: atom_id res chain seq x y z
N ASN A 1 -17.84 9.04 -41.60
CA ASN A 1 -18.73 10.13 -41.18
C ASN A 1 -19.10 9.89 -39.73
N GLY A 2 -18.27 10.36 -38.79
CA GLY A 2 -18.48 10.11 -37.36
C GLY A 2 -19.17 11.29 -36.72
N ASP A 3 -20.23 11.03 -35.95
CA ASP A 3 -20.98 12.05 -35.23
C ASP A 3 -20.12 12.68 -34.12
N THR A 4 -20.26 13.99 -33.94
CA THR A 4 -19.57 14.74 -32.89
C THR A 4 -20.14 14.36 -31.52
N VAL A 5 -19.33 13.71 -30.67
CA VAL A 5 -19.69 13.41 -29.29
C VAL A 5 -19.65 14.71 -28.47
N ARG A 6 -20.67 14.94 -27.64
CA ARG A 6 -20.79 16.13 -26.77
C ARG A 6 -20.97 15.72 -25.32
N LEU A 7 -20.47 16.56 -24.41
CA LEU A 7 -20.74 16.48 -22.98
C LEU A 7 -22.17 16.94 -22.67
N ASP A 8 -22.70 16.59 -21.50
CA ASP A 8 -24.03 17.03 -21.01
C ASP A 8 -24.16 18.57 -20.92
N THR A 9 -23.03 19.28 -20.93
CA THR A 9 -22.95 20.75 -20.98
C THR A 9 -23.11 21.33 -22.39
N GLY A 10 -23.30 20.48 -23.41
CA GLY A 10 -23.40 20.86 -24.82
C GLY A 10 -22.05 21.14 -25.51
N GLN A 11 -20.95 21.13 -24.75
CA GLN A 11 -19.58 21.27 -25.26
C GLN A 11 -19.17 20.02 -26.04
N VAL A 12 -18.40 20.22 -27.12
CA VAL A 12 -17.85 19.11 -27.89
C VAL A 12 -16.80 18.39 -27.03
N LEU A 13 -16.87 17.06 -27.00
CA LEU A 13 -15.86 16.24 -26.34
C LEU A 13 -14.55 16.35 -27.14
N GLU A 14 -13.57 17.03 -26.57
CA GLU A 14 -12.23 17.10 -27.13
C GLU A 14 -11.43 15.88 -26.69
N TYR A 15 -11.13 14.99 -27.63
CA TYR A 15 -10.21 13.88 -27.37
C TYR A 15 -8.78 14.39 -27.43
N LEU A 16 -8.09 14.42 -26.29
CA LEU A 16 -6.67 14.72 -26.19
C LEU A 16 -5.90 13.40 -26.11
N PRO A 17 -5.42 12.82 -27.24
CA PRO A 17 -4.65 11.59 -27.19
C PRO A 17 -3.35 11.81 -26.41
N TRP A 18 -3.10 10.93 -25.43
CA TRP A 18 -1.83 10.60 -24.76
C TRP A 18 -0.70 11.63 -24.78
N LYS A 19 -0.98 12.92 -24.63
CA LYS A 19 0.06 13.91 -24.41
C LYS A 19 0.51 13.73 -22.97
N VAL A 20 1.48 12.83 -22.79
CA VAL A 20 2.14 12.62 -21.50
C VAL A 20 2.89 13.89 -21.19
N ASP A 21 2.36 14.66 -20.24
CA ASP A 21 3.01 15.84 -19.72
C ASP A 21 3.63 15.49 -18.38
N VAL A 22 4.91 15.79 -18.22
CA VAL A 22 5.69 15.40 -17.04
C VAL A 22 5.36 16.31 -15.85
N ASP A 23 4.97 17.56 -16.13
CA ASP A 23 4.53 18.52 -15.11
C ASP A 23 3.12 19.01 -15.41
N ILE A 24 2.19 18.65 -14.53
CA ILE A 24 0.79 19.03 -14.61
C ILE A 24 0.34 19.85 -13.39
N SER A 25 1.31 20.38 -12.64
CA SER A 25 1.08 21.25 -11.49
C SER A 25 0.27 22.49 -11.90
N GLY A 26 -0.78 22.82 -11.16
CA GLY A 26 -1.65 23.97 -11.44
C GLY A 26 -2.58 23.81 -12.64
N LYS A 27 -2.61 22.65 -13.31
CA LYS A 27 -3.52 22.37 -14.43
C LYS A 27 -4.84 21.74 -13.92
N PRO A 28 -5.97 21.89 -14.64
CA PRO A 28 -7.25 21.31 -14.20
C PRO A 28 -7.23 19.79 -13.96
N PHE A 29 -6.29 19.10 -14.60
CA PHE A 29 -6.10 17.65 -14.51
C PHE A 29 -5.05 17.21 -13.48
N GLU A 30 -4.48 18.11 -12.68
CA GLU A 30 -3.57 17.77 -11.58
C GLU A 30 -4.20 16.77 -10.60
N LYS A 31 -5.52 16.87 -10.36
CA LYS A 31 -6.26 15.93 -9.50
C LYS A 31 -6.33 14.50 -10.07
N VAL A 32 -6.22 14.36 -11.39
CA VAL A 32 -6.18 13.07 -12.08
C VAL A 32 -4.75 12.61 -12.43
N ALA A 33 -3.74 13.35 -11.96
CA ALA A 33 -2.33 13.03 -12.12
C ALA A 33 -1.91 11.71 -11.46
N GLY A 34 -0.85 11.12 -12.01
CA GLY A 34 -0.07 10.06 -11.37
C GLY A 34 -0.54 8.64 -11.66
N ALA A 35 0.17 7.67 -11.08
CA ALA A 35 -0.19 6.27 -11.19
C ALA A 35 -1.50 5.98 -10.41
N ARG A 36 -2.39 5.20 -11.03
CA ARG A 36 -3.61 4.69 -10.38
C ARG A 36 -3.46 3.19 -10.12
N ILE A 37 -3.85 2.77 -8.94
CA ILE A 37 -3.78 1.38 -8.52
C ILE A 37 -4.97 0.64 -9.13
N LYS A 38 -4.68 -0.45 -9.85
CA LYS A 38 -5.67 -1.35 -10.45
C LYS A 38 -5.49 -2.78 -9.95
N LYS A 39 -5.17 -2.95 -8.66
CA LYS A 39 -4.92 -4.25 -8.04
C LYS A 39 -6.21 -5.05 -7.87
N TYR A 40 -7.22 -4.45 -7.25
CA TYR A 40 -8.56 -4.99 -7.23
C TYR A 40 -9.27 -4.54 -8.51
N ALA A 41 -9.69 -5.51 -9.32
CA ALA A 41 -10.34 -5.24 -10.60
C ALA A 41 -11.71 -4.58 -10.38
N ILE A 42 -12.12 -3.77 -11.36
CA ILE A 42 -13.48 -3.24 -11.40
C ILE A 42 -14.41 -4.41 -11.75
N ASP A 43 -15.38 -4.66 -10.88
CA ASP A 43 -16.45 -5.59 -11.13
C ASP A 43 -17.38 -4.95 -12.17
N LYS A 44 -17.41 -5.55 -13.37
CA LYS A 44 -18.21 -5.04 -14.49
C LYS A 44 -19.69 -5.31 -14.31
N THR A 45 -20.05 -6.20 -13.40
CA THR A 45 -21.42 -6.57 -13.06
C THR A 45 -21.93 -5.87 -11.80
N ALA A 46 -21.06 -5.09 -11.14
CA ALA A 46 -21.41 -4.30 -9.97
C ALA A 46 -22.62 -3.39 -10.24
N THR A 47 -23.57 -3.42 -9.32
CA THR A 47 -24.75 -2.55 -9.38
C THR A 47 -24.43 -1.14 -8.86
N LYS A 48 -25.30 -0.16 -9.15
CA LYS A 48 -25.16 1.25 -8.72
C LYS A 48 -23.87 1.92 -9.20
N ASP A 49 -23.60 1.88 -10.50
CA ASP A 49 -22.45 2.55 -11.14
C ASP A 49 -21.09 2.15 -10.53
N GLY A 50 -20.92 0.88 -10.16
CA GLY A 50 -19.67 0.39 -9.57
C GLY A 50 -19.45 0.75 -8.10
N LYS A 51 -20.49 1.22 -7.38
CA LYS A 51 -20.39 1.56 -5.94
C LYS A 51 -20.52 0.34 -5.03
N LEU A 52 -21.16 -0.73 -5.49
CA LEU A 52 -21.32 -1.99 -4.75
C LEU A 52 -20.58 -3.08 -5.52
N MET A 53 -19.31 -3.24 -5.18
CA MET A 53 -18.43 -4.21 -5.83
C MET A 53 -18.42 -5.48 -4.99
N ASP A 54 -18.61 -6.64 -5.61
CA ASP A 54 -18.69 -7.93 -4.92
C ASP A 54 -17.32 -8.61 -4.72
N ASN A 55 -16.24 -7.86 -4.91
CA ASN A 55 -14.89 -8.37 -4.71
C ASN A 55 -14.66 -8.67 -3.22
N ASP A 56 -14.22 -9.89 -2.90
CA ASP A 56 -13.76 -10.23 -1.56
C ASP A 56 -12.47 -9.47 -1.17
N ILE A 57 -12.40 -9.05 0.08
CA ILE A 57 -11.18 -8.50 0.67
C ILE A 57 -10.32 -9.64 1.19
N VAL A 58 -9.10 -9.76 0.66
CA VAL A 58 -8.18 -10.80 1.10
C VAL A 58 -7.47 -10.35 2.38
N LEU A 59 -7.90 -10.88 3.52
CA LEU A 59 -7.26 -10.63 4.81
C LEU A 59 -6.05 -11.55 5.04
N PHE A 60 -6.18 -12.82 4.69
CA PHE A 60 -5.13 -13.82 4.83
C PHE A 60 -5.01 -14.62 3.53
N ARG A 61 -3.77 -14.94 3.16
CA ARG A 61 -3.49 -15.75 1.97
C ARG A 61 -2.15 -16.44 2.07
N TYR A 62 -2.01 -17.51 1.30
CA TYR A 62 -0.87 -18.42 1.38
C TYR A 62 0.50 -17.74 1.16
N ALA A 63 0.59 -16.73 0.29
CA ALA A 63 1.85 -16.01 0.09
C ALA A 63 2.38 -15.33 1.38
N ASP A 64 1.50 -14.92 2.30
CA ASP A 64 1.93 -14.36 3.58
C ASP A 64 2.58 -15.44 4.45
N VAL A 65 2.01 -16.64 4.49
CA VAL A 65 2.60 -17.80 5.17
C VAL A 65 3.98 -18.13 4.62
N LEU A 66 4.12 -18.14 3.29
CA LEU A 66 5.41 -18.37 2.63
C LEU A 66 6.43 -17.29 3.01
N LEU A 67 6.09 -16.01 2.89
CA LEU A 67 7.02 -14.92 3.18
C LEU A 67 7.35 -14.80 4.68
N MET A 68 6.40 -15.11 5.56
CA MET A 68 6.67 -15.22 7.00
C MET A 68 7.64 -16.36 7.32
N LYS A 69 7.47 -17.53 6.69
CA LYS A 69 8.38 -18.66 6.85
C LYS A 69 9.77 -18.34 6.30
N SER A 70 9.86 -17.74 5.11
CA SER A 70 11.12 -17.27 4.52
C SER A 70 11.85 -16.33 5.48
N GLU A 71 11.15 -15.35 6.04
CA GLU A 71 11.75 -14.41 7.01
C GLU A 71 12.23 -15.11 8.28
N ALA A 72 11.42 -16.00 8.85
CA ALA A 72 11.79 -16.73 10.06
C ALA A 72 13.05 -17.59 9.84
N LEU A 73 13.14 -18.27 8.69
CA LEU A 73 14.33 -19.04 8.31
C LEU A 73 15.58 -18.17 8.22
N VAL A 74 15.49 -17.04 7.51
CA VAL A 74 16.62 -16.09 7.37
C VAL A 74 17.04 -15.52 8.72
N ARG A 75 16.08 -15.14 9.59
CA ARG A 75 16.38 -14.64 10.95
C ARG A 75 17.05 -15.70 11.83
N ASN A 76 16.77 -16.98 11.60
CA ASN A 76 17.38 -18.10 12.30
C ASN A 76 18.72 -18.55 11.68
N GLY A 77 19.28 -17.79 10.73
CA GLY A 77 20.54 -18.12 10.05
C GLY A 77 20.43 -19.23 9.00
N GLY A 78 19.20 -19.59 8.61
CA GLY A 78 18.91 -20.56 7.56
C GLY A 78 18.73 -19.93 6.18
N ASN A 79 18.27 -20.75 5.23
CA ASN A 79 17.95 -20.32 3.86
C ASN A 79 16.42 -20.27 3.69
N GLY A 80 15.89 -19.13 3.25
CA GLY A 80 14.46 -18.92 2.97
C GLY A 80 14.13 -18.76 1.48
N ASP A 81 15.06 -19.13 0.58
CA ASP A 81 14.96 -18.94 -0.87
C ASP A 81 13.77 -19.70 -1.46
N ALA A 82 13.52 -20.92 -0.97
CA ALA A 82 12.47 -21.78 -1.49
C ALA A 82 11.08 -21.12 -1.36
N GLU A 83 10.76 -20.57 -0.18
CA GLU A 83 9.49 -19.89 0.06
C GLU A 83 9.39 -18.55 -0.66
N LEU A 84 10.48 -17.77 -0.69
CA LEU A 84 10.52 -16.49 -1.41
C LEU A 84 10.27 -16.71 -2.91
N ASN A 85 10.96 -17.68 -3.49
CA ASN A 85 10.91 -17.93 -4.93
C ASN A 85 9.62 -18.66 -5.36
N GLN A 86 8.90 -19.32 -4.46
CA GLN A 86 7.52 -19.76 -4.74
C GLN A 86 6.58 -18.58 -5.01
N VAL A 87 6.72 -17.46 -4.27
CA VAL A 87 5.89 -16.27 -4.50
C VAL A 87 6.26 -15.59 -5.82
N ARG A 88 7.56 -15.47 -6.10
CA ARG A 88 8.10 -14.83 -7.30
C ARG A 88 7.81 -15.61 -8.58
N SER A 89 7.98 -16.93 -8.56
CA SER A 89 7.75 -17.79 -9.73
C SER A 89 6.29 -17.80 -10.17
N ARG A 90 5.33 -17.69 -9.23
CA ARG A 90 3.89 -17.59 -9.54
C ARG A 90 3.54 -16.39 -10.43
N VAL A 91 4.35 -15.32 -10.40
CA VAL A 91 4.18 -14.13 -11.27
C VAL A 91 5.26 -14.02 -12.35
N GLY A 92 6.01 -15.10 -12.61
CA GLY A 92 7.06 -15.13 -13.64
C GLY A 92 8.28 -14.27 -13.33
N MET A 93 8.54 -13.97 -12.06
CA MET A 93 9.72 -13.21 -11.66
C MET A 93 10.93 -14.11 -11.41
N PRO A 94 12.16 -13.68 -11.78
CA PRO A 94 13.37 -14.46 -11.55
C PRO A 94 13.59 -14.75 -10.06
N ASP A 95 14.23 -15.87 -9.78
CA ASP A 95 14.62 -16.22 -8.42
C ASP A 95 15.54 -15.15 -7.79
N ARG A 96 15.45 -15.02 -6.47
CA ARG A 96 16.25 -14.12 -5.66
C ARG A 96 16.68 -14.82 -4.39
N GLN A 97 17.86 -14.47 -3.89
CA GLN A 97 18.29 -14.89 -2.56
C GLN A 97 17.42 -14.24 -1.48
N ALA A 98 17.03 -15.01 -0.48
CA ALA A 98 16.31 -14.56 0.68
C ALA A 98 17.27 -13.85 1.65
N THR A 99 17.26 -12.52 1.56
CA THR A 99 17.81 -11.62 2.59
C THR A 99 16.66 -10.85 3.22
N LEU A 100 16.86 -10.28 4.41
CA LEU A 100 15.83 -9.47 5.08
C LEU A 100 15.34 -8.32 4.18
N ASP A 101 16.26 -7.64 3.49
CA ASP A 101 15.90 -6.55 2.57
C ASP A 101 15.11 -7.06 1.36
N ASN A 102 15.51 -8.21 0.79
CA ASN A 102 14.84 -8.80 -0.35
C ASN A 102 13.42 -9.25 0.03
N ILE A 103 13.25 -9.83 1.21
CA ILE A 103 11.93 -10.25 1.73
C ILE A 103 11.05 -9.03 2.00
N LEU A 104 11.57 -7.98 2.66
CA LEU A 104 10.79 -6.77 2.92
C LEU A 104 10.37 -6.06 1.62
N ALA A 105 11.24 -6.06 0.61
CA ALA A 105 10.92 -5.56 -0.72
C ALA A 105 9.85 -6.41 -1.40
N GLU A 106 9.95 -7.74 -1.31
CA GLU A 106 8.93 -8.64 -1.88
C GLU A 106 7.57 -8.46 -1.19
N ARG A 107 7.54 -8.38 0.14
CA ARG A 107 6.32 -8.11 0.90
C ARG A 107 5.67 -6.79 0.49
N GLN A 108 6.45 -5.75 0.18
CA GLN A 108 5.93 -4.49 -0.33
C GLN A 108 5.18 -4.66 -1.66
N LEU A 109 5.75 -5.43 -2.59
CA LEU A 109 5.18 -5.65 -3.91
C LEU A 109 3.95 -6.55 -3.82
N GLU A 110 4.10 -7.67 -3.12
CA GLU A 110 3.09 -8.71 -2.99
C GLU A 110 1.84 -8.18 -2.28
N PHE A 111 2.00 -7.44 -1.17
CA PHE A 111 0.90 -6.96 -0.32
C PHE A 111 0.57 -5.46 -0.46
N ALA A 112 1.00 -4.82 -1.57
CA ALA A 112 0.62 -3.44 -1.85
C ALA A 112 -0.92 -3.30 -1.77
N TRP A 113 -1.43 -2.32 -1.04
CA TRP A 113 -2.87 -2.09 -0.85
C TRP A 113 -3.66 -3.19 -0.11
N GLU A 114 -2.98 -4.01 0.70
CA GLU A 114 -3.62 -5.03 1.55
C GLU A 114 -3.46 -4.75 3.06
N GLY A 115 -3.00 -3.56 3.46
CA GLY A 115 -2.92 -3.17 4.88
C GLY A 115 -1.68 -3.66 5.66
N TRP A 116 -0.76 -4.39 5.01
CA TRP A 116 0.40 -5.00 5.69
C TRP A 116 1.58 -4.08 5.95
N ARG A 117 1.78 -3.05 5.13
CA ARG A 117 3.05 -2.29 5.08
C ARG A 117 3.47 -1.69 6.41
N ARG A 118 2.52 -1.20 7.22
CA ARG A 118 2.82 -0.64 8.55
C ARG A 118 3.43 -1.70 9.46
N GLN A 119 2.78 -2.86 9.55
CA GLN A 119 3.21 -3.94 10.45
C GLN A 119 4.58 -4.48 10.05
N ASP A 120 4.82 -4.63 8.74
CA ASP A 120 6.13 -5.03 8.22
C ASP A 120 7.22 -4.03 8.62
N LEU A 121 7.00 -2.73 8.36
CA LEU A 121 8.00 -1.72 8.70
C LEU A 121 8.26 -1.62 10.21
N VAL A 122 7.24 -1.83 11.05
CA VAL A 122 7.41 -1.87 12.51
C VAL A 122 8.30 -3.05 12.92
N ARG A 123 8.03 -4.27 12.43
CA ARG A 123 8.84 -5.45 12.76
C ARG A 123 10.27 -5.38 12.23
N PHE A 124 10.49 -4.63 11.16
CA PHE A 124 11.83 -4.39 10.60
C PHE A 124 12.53 -3.17 11.23
N GLY A 125 11.90 -2.45 12.16
CA GLY A 125 12.49 -1.25 12.78
C GLY A 125 12.66 -0.08 11.81
N LEU A 126 11.91 -0.07 10.71
CA LEU A 126 12.02 0.92 9.63
C LEU A 126 10.83 1.88 9.56
N PHE A 127 9.84 1.75 10.45
CA PHE A 127 8.62 2.56 10.40
C PHE A 127 8.87 4.06 10.65
N THR A 128 9.86 4.40 11.46
CA THR A 128 10.19 5.78 11.86
C THR A 128 11.10 6.49 10.87
N ARG A 129 11.52 5.83 9.78
CA ARG A 129 12.40 6.44 8.78
C ARG A 129 11.66 7.49 7.94
N THR A 130 12.41 8.46 7.45
CA THR A 130 11.92 9.44 6.47
C THR A 130 11.67 8.77 5.12
N TYR A 131 10.69 9.29 4.37
CA TYR A 131 10.56 9.07 2.93
C TYR A 131 9.88 10.27 2.27
N SER A 132 9.78 10.28 0.94
CA SER A 132 9.45 11.48 0.15
C SER A 132 8.18 12.22 0.60
N SER A 133 7.17 11.52 1.11
CA SER A 133 5.89 12.11 1.53
C SER A 133 5.71 12.15 3.05
N ARG A 134 6.74 11.79 3.81
CA ARG A 134 6.69 11.77 5.28
C ARG A 134 8.08 12.10 5.86
N PRO A 135 8.32 13.37 6.21
CA PRO A 135 9.45 13.70 7.07
C PRO A 135 9.27 13.04 8.44
N GLN A 136 10.38 12.81 9.13
CA GLN A 136 10.37 12.23 10.47
C GLN A 136 9.82 13.28 11.45
N LEU A 137 8.92 12.85 12.33
CA LEU A 137 8.33 13.73 13.33
C LEU A 137 9.36 14.04 14.44
N PRO A 138 9.23 15.17 15.16
CA PRO A 138 10.08 15.48 16.30
C PRO A 138 10.09 14.33 17.33
N GLY A 139 11.27 13.86 17.72
CA GLY A 139 11.42 12.78 18.71
C GLY A 139 11.03 11.37 18.21
N GLU A 140 10.66 11.21 16.94
CA GLU A 140 10.19 9.93 16.39
C GLU A 140 11.28 8.85 16.31
N SER A 141 12.56 9.24 16.39
CA SER A 141 13.67 8.29 16.55
C SER A 141 13.51 7.38 17.76
N SER A 142 12.76 7.81 18.79
CA SER A 142 12.42 6.98 19.96
C SER A 142 11.45 5.84 19.66
N GLY A 143 10.78 5.84 18.50
CA GLY A 143 9.78 4.83 18.16
C GLY A 143 8.39 5.10 18.71
N TYR A 144 8.13 6.24 19.36
CA TYR A 144 6.85 6.52 20.03
C TYR A 144 5.62 6.39 19.10
N THR A 145 5.79 6.65 17.80
CA THR A 145 4.73 6.55 16.77
C THR A 145 4.40 5.12 16.35
N THR A 146 5.14 4.13 16.84
CA THR A 146 4.93 2.70 16.54
C THR A 146 3.63 2.17 17.16
N VAL A 147 3.19 2.75 18.27
CA VAL A 147 1.91 2.47 18.92
C VAL A 147 1.05 3.73 18.81
N PHE A 148 -0.23 3.58 18.43
CA PHE A 148 -1.12 4.74 18.30
C PHE A 148 -1.40 5.39 19.65
N PRO A 149 -1.67 6.71 19.70
CA PRO A 149 -2.08 7.35 20.94
C PRO A 149 -3.43 6.81 21.38
N ILE A 150 -3.63 6.73 22.69
CA ILE A 150 -4.96 6.53 23.27
C ILE A 150 -5.74 7.84 23.07
N PRO A 151 -6.96 7.80 22.50
CA PRO A 151 -7.76 9.00 22.31
C PRO A 151 -8.06 9.73 23.64
N GLU A 152 -7.96 11.06 23.64
CA GLU A 152 -8.10 11.90 24.85
C GLU A 152 -9.45 11.76 25.54
N ASN A 153 -10.52 11.59 24.76
CA ASN A 153 -11.85 11.34 25.30
C ASN A 153 -11.91 10.02 26.10
N ILE A 154 -11.13 9.01 25.72
CA ILE A 154 -11.04 7.73 26.43
C ILE A 154 -10.25 7.88 27.73
N LEU A 155 -9.13 8.63 27.72
CA LEU A 155 -8.36 8.94 28.93
C LEU A 155 -9.15 9.79 29.93
N SER A 156 -9.99 10.69 29.42
CA SER A 156 -10.90 11.51 30.23
C SER A 156 -11.99 10.67 30.91
N LEU A 157 -12.49 9.63 30.24
CA LEU A 157 -13.52 8.72 30.77
C LEU A 157 -12.95 7.67 31.73
N ASN A 158 -11.73 7.20 31.51
CA ASN A 158 -11.12 6.14 32.31
C ASN A 158 -9.73 6.55 32.84
N ARG A 159 -9.71 7.01 34.10
CA ARG A 159 -8.49 7.45 34.81
C ARG A 159 -7.49 6.33 35.13
N ASN A 160 -7.86 5.06 34.93
CA ASN A 160 -6.92 3.93 35.07
C ASN A 160 -6.04 3.73 33.83
N LEU A 161 -6.38 4.36 32.70
CA LEU A 161 -5.56 4.31 31.50
C LEU A 161 -4.48 5.38 31.56
N THR A 162 -3.25 4.98 31.22
CA THR A 162 -2.11 5.89 31.05
C THR A 162 -1.79 5.97 29.57
N GLN A 163 -1.45 7.17 29.08
CA GLN A 163 -1.08 7.39 27.68
C GLN A 163 0.15 6.55 27.30
N ASN A 164 0.22 6.17 26.01
CA ASN A 164 1.40 5.53 25.45
C ASN A 164 2.61 6.48 25.50
N PRO A 165 3.82 5.97 25.80
CA PRO A 165 5.00 6.82 25.93
C PRO A 165 5.24 7.71 24.70
N GLY A 166 5.52 8.99 24.93
CA GLY A 166 5.86 9.97 23.91
C GLY A 166 4.70 10.79 23.33
N TYR A 167 3.45 10.48 23.69
CA TYR A 167 2.26 11.27 23.37
C TYR A 167 1.81 12.16 24.53
#